data_AF-A0A8T1TTU6-F1
#
_entry.id   AF-A0A8T1TTU6-F1
#
_cell.length_a   1.000
_cell.length_b   1.000
_cell.length_c   1.000
_cell.angle_alpha   90.00
_cell.angle_beta   90.00
_cell.angle_gamma   90.00
#
_symmetry.space_group_name_H-M   'P 1'
#
loop_
_entity.id
_entity.type
_entity.pdbx_description
1 polymer ?
#
loop_
_entity_poly.entity_id
_entity_poly.type
_entity_poly.pdbx_seq_one_letter_code
_entity_poly.pdbx_strand_id
1 'polypeptide(L)'
;MLYPKAPITEDALSSEINKEKPRRGSELRGKQTATRLVRGTLAPVPSVRNIVKLLDNDYSYEEAHRLLPTLTIQDAPMTKKAIAGIYTADECTTDVRFIFPRQFVQKAKTAILEFRKALVVDYADDSVGVSVSSFGIFMLKHINAMNRWHTRMEYLSQTENAINWAVNTSIKRITIPDQLSNGVSSNPKERENAIKNLSLRGGRMTPFGSVPYSSLLTFCGG
;
A
#
# COMPACT_ATOMS: atom_id res chain seq x y z
N MET A 1 -49.92 -75.73 26.59
CA MET A 1 -48.98 -76.18 27.66
C MET A 1 -47.61 -75.63 27.27
N LEU A 2 -46.93 -74.74 27.98
CA LEU A 2 -46.98 -74.30 29.38
C LEU A 2 -47.18 -72.77 29.50
N TYR A 3 -47.98 -72.39 30.49
CA TYR A 3 -48.29 -71.04 31.01
C TYR A 3 -47.26 -70.64 32.11
N PRO A 4 -47.45 -69.57 32.93
CA PRO A 4 -47.73 -68.14 32.68
C PRO A 4 -46.85 -67.20 33.57
N LYS A 5 -46.93 -65.86 33.38
CA LYS A 5 -47.17 -64.85 34.46
C LYS A 5 -46.99 -63.41 33.94
N ALA A 6 -48.08 -62.65 33.98
CA ALA A 6 -48.11 -61.19 34.06
C ALA A 6 -48.02 -60.77 35.55
N PRO A 7 -48.45 -59.56 35.95
CA PRO A 7 -48.19 -58.17 35.54
C PRO A 7 -47.70 -57.34 36.76
N ILE A 8 -47.40 -56.03 36.64
CA ILE A 8 -47.77 -54.91 37.58
C ILE A 8 -47.44 -53.60 36.82
N THR A 9 -48.34 -52.87 36.13
CA THR A 9 -49.39 -51.88 36.53
C THR A 9 -48.96 -50.71 37.43
N GLU A 10 -49.29 -49.50 36.95
CA GLU A 10 -49.68 -48.30 37.72
C GLU A 10 -48.53 -47.62 38.50
N ASP A 11 -48.22 -46.34 38.33
CA ASP A 11 -49.09 -45.15 38.40
C ASP A 11 -48.44 -43.99 37.62
N ALA A 12 -49.16 -43.35 36.68
CA ALA A 12 -49.97 -42.14 36.88
C ALA A 12 -49.19 -40.87 36.45
N LEU A 13 -49.45 -40.36 35.24
CA LEU A 13 -50.49 -39.38 34.88
C LEU A 13 -50.10 -37.93 35.23
N SER A 14 -49.69 -37.15 34.23
CA SER A 14 -50.43 -35.94 33.77
C SER A 14 -49.57 -34.91 33.04
N SER A 15 -50.20 -34.33 32.01
CA SER A 15 -50.04 -32.95 31.50
C SER A 15 -48.82 -32.68 30.58
N GLU A 16 -49.07 -32.44 29.27
CA GLU A 16 -49.12 -31.11 28.64
C GLU A 16 -47.71 -30.65 28.19
N ILE A 17 -47.39 -30.47 26.89
CA ILE A 17 -47.80 -29.33 26.06
C ILE A 17 -47.22 -29.52 24.64
N ASN A 18 -48.06 -29.21 23.64
CA ASN A 18 -47.75 -28.87 22.26
C ASN A 18 -46.49 -28.01 22.05
N LYS A 19 -45.73 -28.27 20.98
CA LYS A 19 -45.43 -27.30 19.88
C LYS A 19 -44.28 -27.79 18.99
N GLU A 20 -44.62 -28.38 17.84
CA GLU A 20 -43.84 -28.18 16.63
C GLU A 20 -43.81 -26.68 16.31
N LYS A 21 -42.65 -26.05 16.47
CA LYS A 21 -42.40 -24.65 16.08
C LYS A 21 -41.78 -24.61 14.67
N PRO A 22 -42.27 -23.73 13.78
CA PRO A 22 -41.78 -23.63 12.41
C PRO A 22 -40.39 -22.97 12.37
N ARG A 23 -39.41 -23.63 11.74
CA ARG A 23 -38.09 -23.06 11.43
C ARG A 23 -38.15 -22.10 10.23
N ARG A 24 -38.95 -21.03 10.32
CA ARG A 24 -39.01 -19.93 9.32
C ARG A 24 -38.50 -18.58 9.85
N GLY A 25 -37.68 -18.59 10.91
CA GLY A 25 -37.11 -17.37 11.51
C GLY A 25 -35.64 -17.08 11.20
N SER A 26 -34.87 -18.06 10.70
CA SER A 26 -33.41 -17.90 10.50
C SER A 26 -33.03 -17.35 9.12
N GLU A 27 -33.84 -17.60 8.09
CA GLU A 27 -33.55 -17.12 6.72
C GLU A 27 -33.80 -15.61 6.53
N LEU A 28 -34.79 -15.05 7.22
CA LEU A 28 -35.10 -13.61 7.13
C LEU A 28 -34.04 -12.75 7.86
N ARG A 29 -33.43 -13.29 8.92
CA ARG A 29 -32.34 -12.60 9.63
C ARG A 29 -31.04 -12.65 8.82
N GLY A 30 -30.73 -13.78 8.20
CA GLY A 30 -29.58 -13.90 7.28
C GLY A 30 -29.68 -12.95 6.09
N LYS A 31 -30.88 -12.84 5.49
CA LYS A 31 -31.13 -11.93 4.36
C LYS A 31 -31.04 -10.44 4.75
N GLN A 32 -31.58 -10.05 5.90
CA GLN A 32 -31.48 -8.65 6.37
C GLN A 32 -30.05 -8.22 6.72
N THR A 33 -29.23 -9.12 7.28
CA THR A 33 -27.81 -8.82 7.55
C THR A 33 -26.98 -8.75 6.26
N ALA A 34 -27.30 -9.54 5.24
CA ALA A 34 -26.64 -9.48 3.93
C ALA A 34 -27.01 -8.22 3.14
N THR A 35 -28.30 -7.81 3.14
CA THR A 35 -28.71 -6.56 2.46
C THR A 35 -28.17 -5.28 3.10
N ARG A 36 -27.77 -5.32 4.38
CA ARG A 36 -27.12 -4.16 5.03
C ARG A 36 -25.64 -3.99 4.68
N LEU A 37 -25.03 -4.99 4.03
CA LEU A 37 -23.64 -4.92 3.57
C LEU A 37 -23.50 -4.35 2.14
N VAL A 38 -24.60 -4.05 1.44
CA VAL A 38 -24.57 -3.63 0.03
C VAL A 38 -24.47 -2.10 -0.13
N ARG A 39 -24.31 -1.33 0.95
CA ARG A 39 -24.31 0.14 0.88
C ARG A 39 -23.15 0.83 1.60
N GLY A 40 -22.05 0.12 1.81
CA GLY A 40 -20.75 0.76 2.00
C GLY A 40 -20.04 0.72 0.66
N THR A 41 -19.66 1.87 0.10
CA THR A 41 -18.64 1.90 -0.94
C THR A 41 -17.39 1.28 -0.32
N LEU A 42 -17.10 0.02 -0.64
CA LEU A 42 -15.86 -0.64 -0.23
C LEU A 42 -14.73 0.20 -0.82
N ALA A 43 -14.09 1.01 0.02
CA ALA A 43 -12.90 1.74 -0.39
C ALA A 43 -11.89 0.71 -0.89
N PRO A 44 -11.29 0.91 -2.08
CA PRO A 44 -10.35 -0.06 -2.63
C PRO A 44 -9.22 -0.29 -1.63
N VAL A 45 -8.97 -1.57 -1.31
CA VAL A 45 -7.91 -1.94 -0.38
C VAL A 45 -6.57 -1.50 -0.97
N PRO A 46 -5.75 -0.75 -0.21
CA PRO A 46 -4.41 -0.37 -0.64
C PRO A 46 -3.57 -1.60 -0.96
N SER A 47 -2.91 -1.58 -2.13
CA SER A 47 -1.98 -2.63 -2.53
C SER A 47 -0.81 -2.00 -3.27
N VAL A 48 0.33 -2.69 -3.27
CA VAL A 48 1.51 -2.32 -4.04
C VAL A 48 1.16 -2.12 -5.51
N ARG A 49 0.23 -2.92 -6.05
CA ARG A 49 -0.25 -2.78 -7.44
C ARG A 49 -0.96 -1.44 -7.68
N ASN A 50 -1.79 -1.00 -6.76
CA ASN A 50 -2.47 0.30 -6.85
C ASN A 50 -1.46 1.45 -6.78
N ILE A 51 -0.43 1.31 -5.94
CA ILE A 51 0.67 2.26 -5.87
C ILE A 51 1.48 2.28 -7.17
N VAL A 52 1.80 1.13 -7.77
CA VAL A 52 2.51 1.09 -9.07
C VAL A 52 1.79 1.92 -10.12
N LYS A 53 0.46 1.79 -10.22
CA LYS A 53 -0.34 2.61 -11.14
C LYS A 53 -0.21 4.11 -10.87
N LEU A 54 -0.21 4.54 -9.61
CA LEU A 54 0.04 5.95 -9.27
C LEU A 54 1.45 6.36 -9.68
N LEU A 55 2.44 5.53 -9.37
CA LEU A 55 3.86 5.83 -9.59
C LEU A 55 4.26 5.86 -11.07
N ASP A 56 3.48 5.21 -11.93
CA ASP A 56 3.69 5.17 -13.38
C ASP A 56 3.15 6.41 -14.09
N ASN A 57 2.22 7.14 -13.46
CA ASN A 57 1.67 8.39 -13.95
C ASN A 57 2.33 9.60 -13.29
N ASP A 58 2.13 10.79 -13.88
CA ASP A 58 2.48 12.03 -13.20
C ASP A 58 1.47 12.27 -12.07
N TYR A 59 1.98 12.65 -10.90
CA TYR A 59 1.19 12.76 -9.69
C TYR A 59 1.56 14.02 -8.91
N SER A 60 0.55 14.62 -8.30
CA SER A 60 0.65 15.80 -7.45
C SER A 60 1.04 15.44 -6.01
N TYR A 61 1.42 16.46 -5.23
CA TYR A 61 1.61 16.31 -3.79
C TYR A 61 0.39 15.74 -3.09
N GLU A 62 -0.81 16.26 -3.38
CA GLU A 62 -2.04 15.85 -2.70
C GLU A 62 -2.40 14.38 -2.99
N GLU A 63 -2.18 13.92 -4.22
CA GLU A 63 -2.39 12.52 -4.58
C GLU A 63 -1.40 11.59 -3.87
N ALA A 64 -0.12 11.97 -3.84
CA ALA A 64 0.91 11.22 -3.14
C ALA A 64 0.68 11.18 -1.64
N HIS A 65 0.39 12.32 -1.02
CA HIS A 65 0.12 12.47 0.39
C HIS A 65 -1.11 11.67 0.82
N ARG A 66 -2.14 11.60 -0.04
CA ARG A 66 -3.34 10.80 0.23
C ARG A 66 -3.11 9.29 0.08
N LEU A 67 -2.33 8.86 -0.91
CA LEU A 67 -2.28 7.45 -1.31
C LEU A 67 -1.05 6.69 -0.81
N LEU A 68 0.14 7.30 -0.77
CA LEU A 68 1.37 6.61 -0.35
C LEU A 68 1.30 6.13 1.11
N PRO A 69 0.81 6.91 2.08
CA PRO A 69 0.73 6.48 3.49
C PRO A 69 -0.29 5.37 3.75
N THR A 70 -1.12 5.01 2.77
CA THR A 70 -2.13 3.95 2.93
C THR A 70 -1.52 2.54 2.99
N LEU A 71 -0.27 2.38 2.57
CA LEU A 71 0.50 1.15 2.81
C LEU A 71 1.36 1.31 4.06
N THR A 72 1.31 0.30 4.92
CA THR A 72 2.13 0.24 6.13
C THR A 72 3.44 -0.50 5.89
N ILE A 73 4.50 -0.03 6.55
CA ILE A 73 5.74 -0.81 6.64
C ILE A 73 5.47 -2.00 7.55
N GLN A 74 5.82 -3.19 7.07
CA GLN A 74 5.80 -4.41 7.86
C GLN A 74 7.23 -4.87 8.10
N ASP A 75 7.54 -5.23 9.35
CA ASP A 75 8.88 -5.66 9.72
C ASP A 75 9.35 -6.85 8.88
N ALA A 76 10.64 -6.83 8.55
CA ALA A 76 11.27 -7.95 7.86
C ALA A 76 11.26 -9.20 8.76
N PRO A 77 11.25 -10.41 8.17
CA PRO A 77 11.35 -11.64 8.96
C PRO A 77 12.59 -11.62 9.85
N MET A 78 12.48 -12.26 11.02
CA MET A 78 13.55 -12.32 12.03
C MET A 78 14.86 -12.87 11.46
N THR A 79 14.79 -13.81 10.51
CA THR A 79 15.96 -14.39 9.83
C THR A 79 16.59 -13.44 8.81
N LYS A 80 15.87 -12.39 8.39
CA LYS A 80 16.24 -11.44 7.32
C LYS A 80 16.74 -12.13 6.04
N LYS A 81 16.31 -13.38 5.80
CA LYS A 81 16.69 -14.17 4.63
C LYS A 81 15.77 -13.82 3.48
N ALA A 82 16.39 -13.50 2.35
CA ALA A 82 15.76 -13.25 1.06
C ALA A 82 16.43 -14.22 0.09
N ILE A 83 15.74 -15.29 -0.30
CA ILE A 83 16.30 -16.36 -1.12
C ILE A 83 15.84 -16.14 -2.55
N ALA A 84 16.74 -15.65 -3.40
CA ALA A 84 16.48 -15.49 -4.82
C ALA A 84 16.36 -16.85 -5.52
N GLY A 85 15.45 -16.95 -6.48
CA GLY A 85 15.15 -18.19 -7.18
C GLY A 85 14.28 -17.95 -8.40
N ILE A 86 14.12 -19.00 -9.20
CA ILE A 86 13.14 -19.05 -10.29
C ILE A 86 11.83 -19.56 -9.68
N TYR A 87 10.75 -18.82 -9.88
CA TYR A 87 9.43 -19.15 -9.35
C TYR A 87 8.38 -18.95 -10.43
N THR A 88 7.33 -19.75 -10.39
CA THR A 88 6.19 -19.60 -11.30
C THR A 88 5.23 -18.54 -10.78
N ALA A 89 4.36 -18.03 -11.67
CA ALA A 89 3.44 -16.95 -11.31
C ALA A 89 2.40 -17.34 -10.26
N ASP A 90 2.03 -18.63 -10.21
CA ASP A 90 1.11 -19.23 -9.24
C ASP A 90 1.71 -19.38 -7.84
N GLU A 91 3.04 -19.54 -7.73
CA GLU A 91 3.74 -19.57 -6.44
C GLU A 91 3.90 -18.16 -5.82
N CYS A 92 3.82 -17.12 -6.64
CA CYS A 92 4.10 -15.76 -6.24
C CYS A 92 2.91 -15.10 -5.54
N THR A 93 3.21 -14.31 -4.50
CA THR A 93 2.24 -13.45 -3.83
C THR A 93 1.68 -12.42 -4.82
N THR A 94 0.37 -12.47 -5.09
CA THR A 94 -0.29 -11.62 -6.10
C THR A 94 -0.87 -10.32 -5.53
N ASP A 95 -1.25 -10.32 -4.25
CA ASP A 95 -1.86 -9.17 -3.58
C ASP A 95 -1.00 -8.71 -2.39
N VAL A 96 0.00 -7.89 -2.68
CA VAL A 96 0.92 -7.36 -1.67
C VAL A 96 0.33 -6.08 -1.08
N ARG A 97 0.04 -6.08 0.23
CA ARG A 97 -0.65 -5.00 0.95
C ARG A 97 0.21 -4.22 1.95
N PHE A 98 1.51 -4.46 1.94
CA PHE A 98 2.46 -3.85 2.86
C PHE A 98 3.79 -3.59 2.14
N ILE A 99 4.66 -2.83 2.80
CA ILE A 99 6.00 -2.51 2.30
C ILE A 99 7.04 -3.08 3.26
N PHE A 100 8.05 -3.79 2.75
CA PHE A 100 9.20 -4.17 3.58
C PHE A 100 10.10 -2.96 3.88
N PRO A 101 10.90 -2.98 4.97
CA PRO A 101 11.82 -1.89 5.27
C PRO A 101 12.83 -1.68 4.14
N ARG A 102 13.24 -0.42 3.90
CA ARG A 102 14.12 -0.04 2.77
C ARG A 102 15.37 -0.91 2.65
N GLN A 103 15.99 -1.21 3.78
CA GLN A 103 17.19 -2.05 3.84
C GLN A 103 16.92 -3.48 3.35
N PHE A 104 15.77 -4.05 3.71
CA PHE A 104 15.38 -5.38 3.25
C PHE A 104 15.03 -5.39 1.75
N VAL A 105 14.30 -4.38 1.28
CA VAL A 105 13.98 -4.20 -0.14
C VAL A 105 15.26 -4.14 -0.97
N GLN A 106 16.26 -3.37 -0.52
CA GLN A 106 17.55 -3.29 -1.19
C GLN A 106 18.28 -4.64 -1.19
N LYS A 107 18.28 -5.35 -0.06
CA LYS A 107 18.87 -6.69 0.05
C LYS A 107 18.21 -7.68 -0.91
N ALA A 108 16.87 -7.70 -0.96
CA ALA A 108 16.11 -8.56 -1.87
C ALA A 108 16.41 -8.22 -3.34
N LYS A 109 16.50 -6.93 -3.68
CA LYS A 109 16.87 -6.46 -5.02
C LYS A 109 18.28 -6.93 -5.40
N THR A 110 19.26 -6.77 -4.50
CA THR A 110 20.63 -7.25 -4.73
C THR A 110 20.67 -8.77 -4.91
N ALA A 111 19.98 -9.53 -4.06
CA ALA A 111 19.92 -10.99 -4.18
C ALA A 111 19.35 -11.45 -5.54
N ILE A 112 18.30 -10.79 -6.04
CA ILE A 112 17.74 -11.08 -7.39
C ILE A 112 18.78 -10.79 -8.48
N LEU A 113 19.45 -9.64 -8.40
CA LEU A 113 20.44 -9.24 -9.40
C LEU A 113 21.66 -10.17 -9.41
N GLU A 114 22.15 -10.58 -8.24
CA GLU A 114 23.24 -11.55 -8.11
C GLU A 114 22.85 -12.93 -8.62
N PHE A 115 21.64 -13.39 -8.27
CA PHE A 115 21.11 -14.65 -8.77
C PHE A 115 21.01 -14.65 -10.30
N ARG A 116 20.50 -13.57 -10.89
CA ARG A 116 20.43 -13.41 -12.36
C ARG A 116 21.80 -13.43 -13.01
N LYS A 117 22.80 -12.75 -12.44
CA LYS A 117 24.18 -12.77 -12.97
C LYS A 117 24.80 -14.16 -12.95
N ALA A 118 24.39 -15.01 -12.01
CA ALA A 118 24.87 -16.38 -11.91
C ALA A 118 24.15 -17.33 -12.89
N LEU A 119 23.02 -16.92 -13.50
CA LEU A 119 22.32 -17.71 -14.51
C LEU A 119 23.02 -17.56 -15.87
N VAL A 120 23.29 -18.69 -16.51
CA VAL A 120 23.91 -18.75 -17.85
C VAL A 120 22.89 -18.46 -18.97
N VAL A 121 21.59 -18.52 -18.64
CA VAL A 121 20.47 -18.32 -19.56
C VAL A 121 19.72 -17.07 -19.16
N ASP A 122 19.36 -16.24 -20.14
CA ASP A 122 18.58 -15.03 -19.91
C ASP A 122 17.11 -15.41 -19.67
N TYR A 123 16.66 -15.26 -18.43
CA TYR A 123 15.30 -15.56 -18.03
C TYR A 123 14.43 -14.31 -18.15
N ALA A 124 13.19 -14.48 -18.61
CA ALA A 124 12.23 -13.38 -18.66
C ALA A 124 12.10 -12.71 -17.29
N ASP A 125 11.97 -11.38 -17.29
CA ASP A 125 12.00 -10.53 -16.09
C ASP A 125 11.01 -10.97 -14.99
N ASP A 126 9.92 -11.61 -15.40
CA ASP A 126 8.82 -12.07 -14.56
C ASP A 126 9.06 -13.41 -13.86
N SER A 127 10.14 -14.13 -14.15
CA SER A 127 10.38 -15.48 -13.62
C SER A 127 11.31 -15.54 -12.40
N VAL A 128 12.03 -14.44 -12.11
CA VAL A 128 12.95 -14.39 -10.96
C VAL A 128 12.32 -13.58 -9.82
N GLY A 129 12.29 -14.20 -8.64
CA GLY A 129 11.74 -13.61 -7.43
C GLY A 129 12.59 -13.92 -6.20
N VAL A 130 12.08 -13.51 -5.04
CA VAL A 130 12.67 -13.76 -3.73
C VAL A 130 11.64 -14.44 -2.84
N SER A 131 12.01 -15.59 -2.29
CA SER A 131 11.29 -16.22 -1.19
C SER A 131 11.69 -15.57 0.12
N VAL A 132 10.68 -15.14 0.87
CA VAL A 132 10.79 -14.49 2.18
C VAL A 132 10.04 -15.36 3.19
N SER A 133 10.79 -15.92 4.14
CA SER A 133 10.23 -16.82 5.16
C SER A 133 9.04 -16.18 5.87
N SER A 134 7.91 -16.89 5.96
CA SER A 134 6.65 -16.45 6.57
C SER A 134 5.84 -15.40 5.80
N PHE A 135 6.34 -14.89 4.66
CA PHE A 135 5.65 -13.87 3.85
C PHE A 135 5.34 -14.33 2.42
N GLY A 136 6.01 -15.38 1.94
CA GLY A 136 5.81 -15.93 0.61
C GLY A 136 6.85 -15.45 -0.40
N ILE A 137 6.50 -15.55 -1.68
CA ILE A 137 7.42 -15.32 -2.80
C ILE A 137 7.06 -14.00 -3.50
N PHE A 138 8.05 -13.14 -3.68
CA PHE A 138 7.89 -11.82 -4.29
C PHE A 138 8.69 -11.72 -5.58
N MET A 139 8.01 -11.49 -6.69
CA MET A 139 8.65 -11.18 -7.97
C MET A 139 9.44 -9.87 -7.92
N LEU A 140 10.41 -9.73 -8.83
CA LEU A 140 11.20 -8.50 -8.96
C LEU A 140 10.32 -7.24 -9.09
N LYS A 141 9.21 -7.32 -9.83
CA LYS A 141 8.25 -6.19 -9.97
C LYS A 141 7.71 -5.70 -8.62
N HIS A 142 7.45 -6.60 -7.67
CA HIS A 142 6.98 -6.23 -6.33
C HIS A 142 8.09 -5.54 -5.54
N ILE A 143 9.31 -6.09 -5.57
CA ILE A 143 10.48 -5.50 -4.89
C ILE A 143 10.80 -4.11 -5.46
N ASN A 144 10.77 -3.96 -6.78
CA ASN A 144 10.98 -2.67 -7.45
C ASN A 144 9.88 -1.66 -7.09
N ALA A 145 8.62 -2.10 -7.01
CA ALA A 145 7.52 -1.25 -6.59
C ALA A 145 7.69 -0.75 -5.15
N MET A 146 8.09 -1.63 -4.22
CA MET A 146 8.40 -1.24 -2.84
C MET A 146 9.57 -0.24 -2.80
N ASN A 147 10.61 -0.45 -3.61
CA ASN A 147 11.74 0.46 -3.68
C ASN A 147 11.31 1.85 -4.18
N ARG A 148 10.49 1.91 -5.23
CA ARG A 148 9.94 3.17 -5.75
C ARG A 148 9.06 3.86 -4.70
N TRP A 149 8.27 3.11 -3.94
CA TRP A 149 7.48 3.67 -2.83
C TRP A 149 8.37 4.36 -1.80
N HIS A 150 9.48 3.74 -1.37
CA HIS A 150 10.44 4.36 -0.44
C HIS A 150 11.00 5.67 -0.98
N THR A 151 11.42 5.69 -2.25
CA THR A 151 11.90 6.92 -2.90
C THR A 151 10.83 8.01 -2.95
N ARG A 152 9.56 7.65 -3.18
CA ARG A 152 8.48 8.64 -3.25
C ARG A 152 8.06 9.16 -1.89
N MET A 153 8.07 8.32 -0.85
CA MET A 153 7.90 8.77 0.53
C MET A 153 8.99 9.78 0.93
N GLU A 154 10.23 9.57 0.47
CA GLU A 154 11.33 10.52 0.66
C GLU A 154 11.05 11.86 -0.03
N TYR A 155 10.57 11.85 -1.29
CA TYR A 155 10.18 13.09 -1.98
C TYR A 155 8.99 13.78 -1.32
N LEU A 156 8.02 13.03 -0.79
CA LEU A 156 6.89 13.59 -0.06
C LEU A 156 7.37 14.35 1.17
N SER A 157 8.25 13.74 1.97
CA SER A 157 8.87 14.38 3.13
C SER A 157 9.72 15.59 2.76
N GLN A 158 10.48 15.53 1.66
CA GLN A 158 11.22 16.68 1.14
C GLN A 158 10.29 17.82 0.71
N THR A 159 9.15 17.50 0.11
CA THR A 159 8.14 18.49 -0.29
C THR A 159 7.52 19.17 0.92
N GLU A 160 7.18 18.41 1.97
CA GLU A 160 6.69 18.96 3.24
C GLU A 160 7.71 19.90 3.88
N ASN A 161 8.98 19.50 3.92
CA ASN A 161 10.07 20.35 4.40
C ASN A 161 10.21 21.62 3.56
N ALA A 162 10.07 21.51 2.24
CA ALA A 162 10.15 22.66 1.35
C ALA A 162 8.97 23.63 1.51
N ILE A 163 7.76 23.11 1.70
CA ILE A 163 6.58 23.91 2.02
C ILE A 163 6.80 24.64 3.35
N ASN A 164 7.22 23.91 4.39
CA ASN A 164 7.49 24.48 5.71
C ASN A 164 8.56 25.57 5.64
N TRP A 165 9.67 25.32 4.94
CA TRP A 165 10.71 26.31 4.71
C TRP A 165 10.18 27.53 3.97
N ALA A 166 9.45 27.33 2.86
CA ALA A 166 8.95 28.42 2.04
C ALA A 166 7.96 29.30 2.81
N VAL A 167 7.02 28.71 3.55
CA VAL A 167 6.03 29.44 4.35
C VAL A 167 6.69 30.27 5.43
N ASN A 168 7.70 29.71 6.13
CA ASN A 168 8.34 30.36 7.28
C ASN A 168 9.53 31.26 6.92
N THR A 169 10.07 31.17 5.70
CA THR A 169 11.17 32.03 5.27
C THR A 169 10.65 33.42 4.93
N SER A 170 11.17 34.43 5.65
CA SER A 170 10.92 35.85 5.36
C SER A 170 11.71 36.29 4.13
N ILE A 171 11.01 36.57 3.03
CA ILE A 171 11.59 37.15 1.80
C ILE A 171 12.09 38.60 2.04
N LYS A 172 11.69 39.24 3.14
CA LYS A 172 12.05 40.63 3.47
C LYS A 172 13.56 40.88 3.65
N ARG A 173 14.40 39.83 3.72
CA ARG A 173 15.86 39.99 3.85
C ARG A 173 16.59 40.26 2.54
N ILE A 174 15.97 40.01 1.38
CA ILE A 174 16.59 40.27 0.08
C ILE A 174 15.74 41.31 -0.61
N THR A 175 16.23 42.54 -0.68
CA THR A 175 15.62 43.59 -1.51
C THR A 175 15.81 43.18 -2.97
N ILE A 176 14.85 42.43 -3.52
CA ILE A 176 14.83 42.09 -4.93
C ILE A 176 14.31 43.34 -5.65
N PRO A 177 15.09 43.95 -6.57
CA PRO A 177 14.62 45.08 -7.38
C PRO A 177 13.30 44.72 -8.08
N ASP A 178 12.37 45.66 -8.19
CA ASP A 178 11.02 45.43 -8.77
C ASP A 178 11.07 44.80 -10.17
N GLN A 179 12.15 45.05 -10.91
CA GLN A 179 12.41 44.50 -12.25
C GLN A 179 12.67 42.97 -12.25
N LEU A 180 12.98 42.39 -11.09
CA LEU A 180 13.30 40.97 -10.88
C LEU A 180 12.23 40.24 -10.03
N SER A 181 11.15 40.91 -9.62
CA SER A 181 10.16 40.38 -8.67
C SER A 181 9.17 39.36 -9.27
N ASN A 182 9.37 38.94 -10.51
CA ASN A 182 8.30 38.42 -11.38
C ASN A 182 7.95 36.94 -11.17
N GLY A 183 8.19 36.35 -10.00
CA GLY A 183 7.94 34.91 -9.86
C GLY A 183 7.80 34.32 -8.45
N VAL A 184 8.18 35.01 -7.39
CA VAL A 184 8.07 34.46 -6.02
C VAL A 184 7.11 35.33 -5.21
N SER A 185 5.91 34.82 -4.98
CA SER A 185 4.91 35.52 -4.19
C SER A 185 5.37 35.72 -2.74
N SER A 186 5.13 36.91 -2.19
CA SER A 186 5.33 37.21 -0.77
C SER A 186 4.23 36.60 0.12
N ASN A 187 3.13 36.16 -0.48
CA ASN A 187 2.02 35.52 0.21
C ASN A 187 2.36 34.06 0.56
N PRO A 188 2.37 33.67 1.86
CA PRO A 188 2.66 32.30 2.27
C PRO A 188 1.76 31.25 1.62
N LYS A 189 0.46 31.56 1.41
CA LYS A 189 -0.50 30.62 0.78
C LYS A 189 -0.20 30.39 -0.70
N GLU A 190 0.23 31.42 -1.42
CA GLU A 190 0.59 31.29 -2.83
C GLU A 190 1.88 30.49 -3.00
N ARG A 191 2.85 30.63 -2.08
CA ARG A 191 4.07 29.82 -2.05
C ARG A 191 3.78 28.35 -1.76
N GLU A 192 2.93 28.07 -0.78
CA GLU A 192 2.49 26.70 -0.49
C GLU A 192 1.81 26.06 -1.70
N ASN A 193 0.83 26.75 -2.30
CA ASN A 193 0.11 26.26 -3.47
C ASN A 193 1.04 26.03 -4.68
N ALA A 194 2.01 26.92 -4.90
CA ALA A 194 2.98 26.76 -5.98
C ALA A 194 3.80 25.47 -5.82
N ILE A 195 4.23 25.14 -4.60
CA ILE A 195 5.01 23.92 -4.33
C ILE A 195 4.13 22.67 -4.44
N LYS A 196 2.91 22.69 -3.90
CA LYS A 196 1.95 21.56 -3.98
C LYS A 196 1.56 21.19 -5.42
N ASN A 197 1.52 22.19 -6.30
CA ASN A 197 1.18 22.01 -7.71
C ASN A 197 2.36 21.55 -8.58
N LEU A 198 3.58 21.46 -8.04
CA LEU A 198 4.70 20.86 -8.76
C LEU A 198 4.45 19.34 -8.89
N SER A 199 4.61 18.83 -10.12
CA SER A 199 4.65 17.38 -10.32
C SER A 199 5.84 16.80 -9.55
N LEU A 200 5.60 15.76 -8.75
CA LEU A 200 6.64 15.09 -7.99
C LEU A 200 7.39 14.03 -8.82
N ARG A 201 7.05 13.91 -10.11
CA ARG A 201 7.65 12.99 -11.08
C ARG A 201 8.02 13.73 -12.36
N GLY A 202 9.13 13.32 -12.97
CA GLY A 202 9.64 13.92 -14.21
C GLY A 202 10.62 15.04 -13.94
N GLY A 203 10.73 15.96 -14.90
CA GLY A 203 11.62 17.10 -14.82
C GLY A 203 11.24 18.18 -15.82
N ARG A 204 11.74 19.39 -15.58
CA ARG A 204 11.61 20.49 -16.52
C ARG A 204 12.75 20.41 -17.52
N MET A 205 12.42 20.41 -18.80
CA MET A 205 13.42 20.59 -19.84
C MET A 205 13.94 22.02 -19.80
N THR A 206 15.26 22.14 -19.71
CA THR A 206 15.98 23.40 -19.83
C THR A 206 16.95 23.32 -20.99
N PRO A 207 17.44 24.46 -21.52
CA PRO A 207 18.51 24.47 -22.52
C PRO A 207 19.79 23.75 -22.08
N PHE A 208 19.98 23.56 -20.77
CA PHE A 208 21.14 22.89 -20.17
C PHE A 208 20.87 21.44 -19.77
N GLY A 209 19.71 20.88 -20.17
CA GLY A 209 19.32 19.50 -19.86
C GLY A 209 18.08 19.38 -18.98
N SER A 210 17.77 18.16 -18.57
CA SER A 210 16.60 17.87 -17.73
C SER A 210 16.91 18.13 -16.28
N VAL A 211 16.13 19.01 -15.65
CA VAL A 211 16.18 19.22 -14.20
C VAL A 211 15.00 18.47 -13.57
N PRO A 212 15.26 17.39 -12.80
CA PRO A 212 14.20 16.68 -12.11
C PRO A 212 13.45 17.61 -11.16
N TYR A 213 12.12 17.51 -11.10
CA TYR A 213 11.34 18.33 -10.18
C TYR A 213 11.73 18.08 -8.71
N SER A 214 12.17 16.85 -8.38
CA SER A 214 12.70 16.52 -7.05
C SER A 214 13.93 17.37 -6.67
N SER A 215 14.75 17.78 -7.63
CA SER A 215 15.93 18.63 -7.38
C SER A 215 15.55 20.07 -7.01
N LEU A 216 14.33 20.50 -7.35
CA LEU A 216 13.81 21.81 -6.93
C LEU A 216 13.38 21.80 -5.46
N LEU A 217 13.11 20.62 -4.89
CA LEU A 217 12.72 20.45 -3.48
C LEU A 217 13.91 20.48 -2.53
N THR A 218 15.14 20.26 -3.03
CA THR A 218 16.37 20.25 -2.22
C THR A 218 17.00 21.64 -2.03
N PHE A 219 16.40 22.69 -2.60
CA PHE A 219 16.93 24.06 -2.52
C PHE A 219 16.67 24.78 -1.19
N CYS A 220 16.05 24.11 -0.21
CA CYS A 220 15.82 24.68 1.11
C CYS A 220 17.14 24.80 1.85
N GLY A 221 17.52 26.04 2.20
CA GLY A 221 18.83 26.37 2.78
C GLY A 221 19.18 25.51 4.00
N GLY A 222 20.42 25.01 4.00
CA GLY A 222 21.07 24.46 5.18
C GLY A 222 21.48 25.52 6.19
#